data_AF-A0A3D1AFK8-F1
#
_entry.id   AF-A0A3D1AFK8-F1
#
_cell.length_a   1.000
_cell.length_b   1.000
_cell.length_c   1.000
_cell.angle_alpha   90.00
_cell.angle_beta   90.00
_cell.angle_gamma   90.00
#
_symmetry.space_group_name_H-M   'P 1'
#
loop_
_entity.id
_entity.type
_entity.pdbx_description
1 polymer ?
#
loop_
_entity_poly.entity_id
_entity_poly.type
_entity_poly.pdbx_seq_one_letter_code
_entity_poly.pdbx_strand_id
1 'polypeptide(L)' 'DVQIIYEAITHTYPIREDSDRLRQTPSAFETLRGGYWIRREFKNFTIRPENVNQNISESLKNIGFNIENIG' A
#
# COMPACT_ATOMS: atom_id res chain seq x y z
N ASP A 1 10.64 10.76 6.03
CA ASP A 1 10.04 11.21 4.75
C ASP A 1 9.72 10.06 3.81
N VAL A 2 10.67 9.50 3.05
CA VAL A 2 10.40 8.38 2.11
C VAL A 2 9.83 7.14 2.81
N GLN A 3 10.24 6.86 4.05
CA GLN A 3 9.75 5.73 4.83
C GLN A 3 8.24 5.79 5.10
N ILE A 4 7.68 6.99 5.35
CA ILE A 4 6.24 7.16 5.58
C ILE A 4 5.45 6.84 4.31
N ILE A 5 5.94 7.30 3.16
CA ILE A 5 5.32 7.01 1.86
C ILE A 5 5.39 5.51 1.56
N TYR A 6 6.55 4.89 1.81
CA TYR A 6 6.75 3.46 1.63
C TYR A 6 5.79 2.64 2.50
N GLU A 7 5.65 3.01 3.78
CA GLU A 7 4.74 2.35 4.70
C GLU A 7 3.28 2.48 4.25
N ALA A 8 2.83 3.68 3.89
CA ALA A 8 1.47 3.91 3.40
C ALA A 8 1.15 3.05 2.16
N ILE A 9 2.07 2.98 1.19
CA ILE A 9 1.90 2.18 -0.03
C ILE A 9 1.86 0.69 0.31
N THR A 10 2.83 0.20 1.07
CA THR A 10 2.93 -1.24 1.38
C THR A 10 1.85 -1.73 2.33
N HIS A 11 1.27 -0.84 3.14
CA HIS A 11 0.09 -1.12 3.94
C HIS A 11 -1.14 -1.45 3.07
N THR A 12 -1.25 -0.88 1.87
CA THR A 12 -2.40 -1.17 1.00
C THR A 12 -2.34 -2.58 0.39
N TYR A 13 -1.13 -3.09 0.19
CA TYR A 13 -0.92 -4.43 -0.34
C TYR A 13 0.52 -4.92 -0.11
N PRO A 14 0.73 -6.05 0.60
CA PRO A 14 2.06 -6.58 0.89
C PRO A 14 2.62 -7.41 -0.27
N ILE A 15 3.02 -6.73 -1.35
CA ILE A 15 3.50 -7.36 -2.60
C ILE A 15 4.68 -8.33 -2.42
N ARG A 16 5.49 -8.14 -1.37
CA ARG A 16 6.65 -9.00 -1.10
C ARG A 16 6.24 -10.43 -0.79
N GLU A 17 5.14 -10.62 -0.06
CA GLU A 17 4.67 -11.96 0.30
C GLU A 17 4.27 -12.77 -0.94
N ASP A 18 3.60 -12.15 -1.90
CA ASP A 18 3.27 -12.81 -3.16
C ASP A 18 4.52 -13.14 -3.98
N SER A 19 5.49 -12.21 -4.02
CA SER A 19 6.77 -12.47 -4.69
C SER A 19 7.49 -13.66 -4.07
N ASP A 20 7.53 -13.72 -2.74
CA ASP A 20 8.21 -14.79 -2.01
C ASP A 20 7.49 -16.13 -2.21
N ARG A 21 6.16 -16.18 -2.11
CA ARG A 21 5.37 -17.40 -2.38
C ARG A 21 5.59 -17.93 -3.79
N LEU A 22 5.59 -17.05 -4.79
CA LEU A 22 5.81 -17.46 -6.17
C LEU A 22 7.24 -17.97 -6.39
N ARG A 23 8.26 -17.32 -5.79
CA ARG A 23 9.66 -17.77 -5.88
C ARG A 23 9.89 -19.10 -5.18
N GLN A 24 9.24 -19.32 -4.04
CA GLN A 24 9.37 -20.55 -3.25
C GLN A 24 8.67 -21.73 -3.94
N THR A 25 7.51 -21.50 -4.57
CA THR A 25 6.72 -22.58 -5.17
C THR A 25 6.16 -22.21 -6.55
N PRO A 26 6.99 -22.05 -7.59
CA PRO A 26 6.53 -21.62 -8.92
C PRO A 26 5.51 -22.55 -9.56
N SER A 27 5.58 -23.85 -9.28
CA SER A 27 4.63 -24.86 -9.78
C SER A 27 3.20 -24.66 -9.27
N ALA A 28 3.02 -23.92 -8.17
CA ALA A 28 1.71 -23.61 -7.59
C ALA A 28 1.05 -22.36 -8.20
N PHE A 29 1.53 -21.86 -9.34
CA PHE A 29 1.10 -20.59 -9.94
C PHE A 29 -0.42 -20.40 -9.99
N GLU A 30 -1.17 -21.35 -10.54
CA GLU A 30 -2.63 -21.22 -10.66
C GLU A 30 -3.33 -21.23 -9.30
N THR A 31 -2.85 -22.02 -8.34
CA THR A 31 -3.37 -22.03 -6.97
C THR A 31 -3.10 -20.71 -6.25
N LEU A 32 -1.89 -20.16 -6.37
CA LEU A 32 -1.53 -18.87 -5.79
C LEU A 32 -2.36 -17.74 -6.40
N ARG A 33 -2.59 -17.78 -7.73
CA ARG A 33 -3.42 -16.80 -8.44
C ARG A 33 -4.89 -16.88 -8.03
N GLY A 34 -5.41 -18.09 -7.81
CA GLY A 34 -6.77 -18.31 -7.31
C GLY A 34 -6.96 -17.85 -5.85
N GLY A 35 -5.87 -17.75 -5.08
CA GLY A 35 -5.86 -17.41 -3.66
C GLY A 35 -5.38 -15.99 -3.32
N TYR A 36 -5.32 -15.07 -4.29
CA TYR A 36 -4.89 -13.70 -4.00
C TYR A 36 -5.76 -13.03 -2.95
N TRP A 37 -5.11 -12.20 -2.15
CA TRP A 37 -5.78 -11.40 -1.13
C TRP A 37 -6.57 -10.28 -1.79
N ILE A 38 -7.53 -9.71 -1.06
CA ILE A 38 -8.26 -8.54 -1.55
C ILE A 38 -7.28 -7.36 -1.63
N ARG A 39 -6.99 -6.92 -2.85
CA ARG A 39 -6.23 -5.70 -3.13
C ARG A 39 -7.17 -4.52 -3.28
N ARG A 40 -6.99 -3.49 -2.43
CA ARG A 40 -7.72 -2.23 -2.54
C ARG A 40 -6.83 -1.15 -3.14
N GLU A 41 -7.40 -0.31 -3.99
CA GLU A 41 -6.72 0.86 -4.54
C GLU A 41 -6.58 1.98 -3.50
N PHE A 42 -5.55 2.83 -3.64
CA PHE A 42 -5.18 3.88 -2.67
C PHE A 42 -6.35 4.77 -2.23
N LYS A 43 -7.26 5.11 -3.15
CA LYS A 43 -8.47 5.91 -2.88
C LYS A 43 -9.45 5.30 -1.87
N ASN A 44 -9.28 4.03 -1.50
CA ASN A 44 -10.09 3.36 -0.47
C ASN A 44 -9.45 3.45 0.92
N PHE A 45 -8.32 4.13 1.05
CA PHE A 45 -7.64 4.38 2.31
C PHE A 45 -7.68 5.87 2.64
N THR A 46 -7.87 6.18 3.91
CA THR A 46 -7.79 7.54 4.45
C THR A 46 -6.63 7.62 5.42
N ILE A 47 -5.69 8.51 5.16
CA ILE A 47 -4.55 8.78 6.03
C ILE A 47 -4.89 9.97 6.90
N ARG A 48 -4.66 9.82 8.20
CA ARG A 48 -4.77 10.87 9.22
C ARG A 48 -3.36 11.28 9.64
N PRO A 49 -2.79 12.32 9.04
CA PRO A 49 -1.42 12.73 9.37
C PRO A 49 -1.39 13.45 10.72
N GLU A 50 -0.59 12.96 11.65
CA GLU A 50 -0.29 13.63 12.92
C GLU A 50 1.17 14.12 12.89
N ASN A 51 1.39 15.43 13.00
CA ASN A 51 2.73 16.04 12.98
C ASN A 51 3.58 15.68 11.74
N VAL A 52 2.93 15.41 10.59
CA VAL A 52 3.62 15.07 9.34
C VAL A 52 3.87 16.35 8.52
N ASN A 53 5.03 16.43 7.88
CA ASN A 53 5.36 17.51 6.96
C ASN A 53 4.32 17.60 5.83
N GLN A 54 3.83 18.80 5.54
CA GLN A 54 2.83 19.06 4.50
C GLN A 54 3.24 18.48 3.13
N ASN A 55 4.52 18.54 2.76
CA ASN A 55 5.02 17.99 1.50
C ASN A 55 4.78 16.47 1.38
N ILE A 56 4.83 15.74 2.51
CA ILE A 56 4.54 14.30 2.54
C ILE A 56 3.05 14.07 2.35
N SER A 57 2.20 14.83 3.04
CA SER A 57 0.75 14.76 2.88
C SER A 57 0.31 15.04 1.44
N GLU A 58 0.91 16.04 0.79
CA GLU A 58 0.68 16.35 -0.63
C GLU A 58 1.16 15.23 -1.55
N SER A 59 2.33 14.64 -1.27
CA SER A 59 2.84 13.49 -2.02
C SER A 59 1.89 12.29 -1.93
N LEU A 60 1.40 11.96 -0.73
CA LEU A 60 0.44 10.89 -0.51
C LEU A 60 -0.90 11.16 -1.19
N LYS A 61 -1.38 12.41 -1.16
CA LYS A 61 -2.58 12.84 -1.89
C LYS A 61 -2.41 12.65 -3.40
N ASN A 62 -1.25 13.02 -3.96
CA ASN A 62 -0.95 12.88 -5.39
C ASN A 62 -0.82 11.40 -5.83
N ILE A 63 -0.41 10.51 -4.93
CA ILE A 63 -0.44 9.05 -5.17
C ILE A 63 -1.88 8.52 -5.25
N GLY A 64 -2.85 9.20 -4.62
CA GLY A 64 -4.28 8.87 -4.69
C GLY A 64 -4.89 8.42 -3.36
N PHE A 65 -4.19 8.62 -2.23
CA PHE A 65 -4.78 8.45 -0.91
C PHE A 65 -5.75 9.58 -0.58
N ASN A 66 -6.79 9.28 0.21
CA ASN A 66 -7.55 10.34 0.87
C ASN A 66 -6.73 10.84 2.07
N ILE A 67 -6.61 12.15 2.21
CA ILE A 67 -5.97 12.77 3.38
C ILE A 67 -7.06 13.47 4.19
N GLU A 68 -7.17 13.12 5.47
CA GLU A 68 -8.07 13.84 6.37
C GLU A 68 -7.46 15.20 6.70
N ASN A 69 -8.17 16.29 6.39
CA ASN A 69 -7.76 17.63 6.79
C ASN A 69 -8.08 17.79 8.29
N ILE A 70 -7.06 17.78 9.13
CA ILE A 70 -7.19 18.22 10.52
C ILE A 70 -7.03 19.74 10.48
N GLY A 71 -8.15 20.46 10.62
CA GLY A 71 -8.20 21.92 10.69
C GLY A 71 -7.79 22.46 12.05
#